data_AF-A0A9Q0KN25-F1
#
_entry.id   AF-A0A9Q0KN25-F1
#
_cell.length_a   1.000
_cell.length_b   1.000
_cell.length_c   1.000
_cell.angle_alpha   90.00
_cell.angle_beta   90.00
_cell.angle_gamma   90.00
#
_symmetry.space_group_name_H-M   'P 1'
#
loop_
_entity.id
_entity.type
_entity.pdbx_description
1 polymer ?
#
loop_
_entity_poly.entity_id
_entity_poly.type
_entity_poly.pdbx_seq_one_letter_code
_entity_poly.pdbx_strand_id
1 'polypeptide(L)'
;MGAKSQEKVSASSSSSSVWCASSPSKRWGEIFFLSYTPFWLTLCLGIVVPYKLYEKFSELEYLLLGLISAVPSLLIPILLVGKADRSLCLKDRYWVKASLWIIIFSYVGNYFWTHYFFTVLGASYTFPSWKMNNVPHTTFLLTHVCFLFYHVASNITLRRLQHSIADLPGSMQLVFKAAWILALSYFIAYLETLAISNFPYYSFVDQASMYKIGSLFYAIYFIVSFPMFLRIDEKPGDLWDLPRVAIDALGAAMLVTIILDLWRIFLGPIVPVVEMKQCVQPGLAWFS
;
A
#
# COMPACT_ATOMS: atom_id res chain seq x y z
N MET A 1 45.79 -49.77 -2.82
CA MET A 1 45.69 -48.65 -1.86
C MET A 1 45.54 -47.36 -2.66
N GLY A 2 44.45 -46.62 -2.47
CA GLY A 2 44.22 -45.34 -3.13
C GLY A 2 42.77 -45.08 -3.51
N ALA A 3 41.83 -45.27 -2.58
CA ALA A 3 40.44 -44.86 -2.77
C ALA A 3 40.36 -43.33 -2.64
N LYS A 4 40.02 -42.64 -3.73
CA LYS A 4 39.71 -41.20 -3.71
C LYS A 4 38.36 -41.01 -3.03
N SER A 5 38.38 -40.40 -1.85
CA SER A 5 37.20 -39.97 -1.11
C SER A 5 36.48 -38.86 -1.90
N GLN A 6 35.23 -39.10 -2.29
CA GLN A 6 34.35 -38.07 -2.82
C GLN A 6 33.86 -37.21 -1.66
N GLU A 7 34.30 -35.96 -1.63
CA GLU A 7 33.82 -34.94 -0.71
C GLU A 7 32.37 -34.59 -1.08
N LYS A 8 31.44 -35.10 -0.27
CA LYS A 8 30.01 -34.87 -0.41
C LYS A 8 29.73 -33.46 0.11
N VAL A 9 29.72 -32.47 -0.78
CA VAL A 9 29.25 -31.11 -0.45
C VAL A 9 27.78 -31.23 -0.05
N SER A 10 27.52 -31.13 1.25
CA SER A 10 26.18 -31.05 1.81
C SER A 10 25.60 -29.70 1.45
N ALA A 11 24.80 -29.64 0.38
CA ALA A 11 23.87 -28.56 0.19
C ALA A 11 22.92 -28.55 1.39
N SER A 12 23.11 -27.60 2.31
CA SER A 12 22.16 -27.33 3.37
C SER A 12 20.84 -26.94 2.71
N SER A 13 19.89 -27.87 2.66
CA SER A 13 18.51 -27.60 2.28
C SER A 13 17.90 -26.69 3.35
N SER A 14 18.13 -25.38 3.26
CA SER A 14 17.38 -24.43 4.06
C SER A 14 15.92 -24.62 3.68
N SER A 15 15.11 -25.17 4.58
CA SER A 15 13.67 -25.25 4.33
C SER A 15 13.18 -23.83 4.04
N SER A 16 12.68 -23.62 2.83
CA SER A 16 12.15 -22.33 2.43
C SER A 16 10.96 -22.02 3.33
N SER A 17 11.05 -20.97 4.13
CA SER A 17 9.93 -20.54 4.97
C SER A 17 8.70 -20.33 4.09
N VAL A 18 7.59 -20.95 4.47
CA VAL A 18 6.32 -20.82 3.74
C VAL A 18 5.74 -19.40 3.84
N TRP A 19 6.17 -18.64 4.85
CA TRP A 19 5.68 -17.30 5.17
C TRP A 19 6.64 -16.18 4.81
N CYS A 20 7.93 -16.46 4.61
CA CYS A 20 8.96 -15.44 4.40
C CYS A 20 9.61 -15.58 3.02
N ALA A 21 10.01 -14.46 2.41
CA ALA A 21 10.58 -14.50 1.06
C ALA A 21 11.87 -15.34 1.02
N SER A 22 12.14 -15.95 -0.13
CA SER A 22 13.38 -16.69 -0.37
C SER A 22 14.60 -15.75 -0.46
N SER A 23 14.41 -14.56 -1.04
CA SER A 23 15.44 -13.50 -1.06
C SER A 23 15.73 -13.01 0.37
N PRO A 24 17.00 -13.09 0.84
CA PRO A 24 17.35 -12.66 2.20
C PRO A 24 17.09 -11.17 2.47
N SER A 25 17.35 -10.30 1.49
CA SER A 25 17.09 -8.85 1.61
C SER A 25 15.59 -8.58 1.71
N LYS A 26 14.79 -9.23 0.84
CA LYS A 26 13.32 -9.12 0.87
C LYS A 26 12.74 -9.58 2.20
N ARG A 27 13.14 -10.76 2.66
CA ARG A 27 12.73 -11.31 3.96
C ARG A 27 13.02 -10.33 5.09
N TRP A 28 14.23 -9.76 5.12
CA TRP A 28 14.60 -8.81 6.16
C TRP A 28 13.73 -7.55 6.12
N GLY A 29 13.55 -6.96 4.94
CA GLY A 29 12.73 -5.74 4.79
C GLY A 29 11.25 -5.96 5.12
N GLU A 30 10.65 -7.09 4.71
CA GLU A 30 9.28 -7.45 5.08
C GLU A 30 9.11 -7.59 6.59
N ILE A 31 10.03 -8.31 7.26
CA ILE A 31 9.99 -8.47 8.73
C ILE A 31 10.17 -7.11 9.42
N PHE A 32 11.07 -6.27 8.89
CA PHE A 32 11.28 -4.92 9.41
C PHE A 32 10.00 -4.10 9.34
N PHE A 33 9.35 -4.00 8.16
CA PHE A 33 8.12 -3.22 8.01
C PHE A 33 6.99 -3.75 8.90
N LEU A 34 6.82 -5.07 9.03
CA LEU A 34 5.83 -5.65 9.96
C LEU A 34 6.13 -5.33 11.41
N SER A 35 7.40 -5.39 11.81
CA SER A 35 7.83 -5.10 13.19
C SER A 35 7.76 -3.61 13.50
N TYR A 36 7.83 -2.76 12.47
CA TYR A 36 7.65 -1.31 12.56
C TYR A 36 6.15 -0.93 12.67
N THR A 37 5.25 -1.72 12.10
CA THR A 37 3.80 -1.42 12.10
C THR A 37 3.20 -1.10 13.48
N PRO A 38 3.50 -1.85 14.57
CA PRO A 38 2.99 -1.52 15.90
C PRO A 38 3.33 -0.11 16.37
N PHE A 39 4.48 0.45 15.98
CA PHE A 39 4.89 1.79 16.41
C PHE A 39 3.90 2.87 15.93
N TRP A 40 3.67 2.98 14.62
CA TRP A 40 2.81 4.04 14.08
C TRP A 40 1.33 3.76 14.34
N LEU A 41 0.91 2.49 14.41
CA LEU A 41 -0.46 2.12 14.82
C LEU A 41 -0.74 2.52 16.27
N THR A 42 0.21 2.26 17.18
CA THR A 42 0.06 2.64 18.59
C THR A 42 0.02 4.17 18.71
N LEU A 43 0.86 4.88 17.96
CA LEU A 43 0.84 6.34 17.93
C LEU A 43 -0.53 6.88 17.44
N CYS A 44 -1.02 6.41 16.29
CA CYS A 44 -2.25 6.94 15.70
C CYS A 44 -3.50 6.43 16.42
N LEU A 45 -3.69 5.10 16.49
CA LEU A 45 -4.92 4.47 16.99
C LEU A 45 -4.88 4.13 18.47
N GLY A 46 -3.70 4.03 19.09
CA GLY A 46 -3.55 3.77 20.53
C GLY A 46 -3.42 5.03 21.39
N ILE A 47 -2.92 6.14 20.81
CA ILE A 47 -2.65 7.38 21.55
C ILE A 47 -3.45 8.55 20.97
N VAL A 48 -3.23 8.95 19.71
CA VAL A 48 -3.83 10.18 19.17
C VAL A 48 -5.36 10.09 19.12
N VAL A 49 -5.92 8.99 18.62
CA VAL A 49 -7.37 8.81 18.49
C VAL A 49 -8.07 8.64 19.85
N PRO A 50 -7.66 7.71 20.74
CA PRO A 50 -8.38 7.48 22.00
C PRO A 50 -8.34 8.67 22.96
N TYR A 51 -7.23 9.40 23.01
CA TYR A 51 -7.08 10.60 23.83
C TYR A 51 -7.56 11.88 23.14
N LYS A 52 -8.11 11.77 21.91
CA LYS A 52 -8.60 12.89 21.11
C LYS A 52 -7.59 14.03 20.95
N LEU A 53 -6.29 13.71 20.89
CA LEU A 53 -5.24 14.73 20.78
C LEU A 53 -5.38 15.56 19.50
N TYR A 54 -5.94 14.93 18.47
CA TYR A 54 -6.25 15.53 17.17
C TYR A 54 -7.15 16.77 17.25
N GLU A 55 -7.95 16.95 18.30
CA GLU A 55 -8.81 18.14 18.47
C GLU A 55 -7.99 19.41 18.73
N LYS A 56 -6.76 19.28 19.24
CA LYS A 56 -5.87 20.40 19.58
C LYS A 56 -4.77 20.63 18.55
N PHE A 57 -4.71 19.79 17.52
CA PHE A 57 -3.65 19.87 16.51
C PHE A 57 -3.93 21.02 15.54
N SER A 58 -2.90 21.83 15.29
CA SER A 58 -2.82 22.71 14.14
C SER A 58 -2.21 21.97 12.95
N GLU A 59 -2.02 22.67 11.83
CA GLU A 59 -1.43 22.14 10.61
C GLU A 59 -0.06 21.48 10.87
N LEU A 60 0.73 22.07 11.77
CA LEU A 60 2.07 21.58 12.09
C LEU A 60 2.03 20.25 12.84
N GLU A 61 1.19 20.10 13.87
CA GLU A 61 1.10 18.84 14.63
C GLU A 61 0.60 17.69 13.75
N TYR A 62 -0.35 17.96 12.85
CA TYR A 62 -0.77 16.97 11.85
C TYR A 62 0.39 16.59 10.92
N LEU A 63 1.19 17.55 10.43
CA LEU A 63 2.35 17.21 9.60
C LEU A 63 3.36 16.37 10.38
N LEU A 64 3.68 16.77 11.62
CA LEU A 64 4.61 16.07 12.50
C LEU A 64 4.14 14.64 12.80
N LEU A 65 2.84 14.42 13.01
CA LEU A 65 2.27 13.09 13.17
C LEU A 65 2.58 12.19 11.95
N GLY A 66 2.39 12.74 10.75
CA GLY A 66 2.74 12.05 9.50
C GLY A 66 4.24 11.77 9.40
N LEU A 67 5.09 12.76 9.71
CA LEU A 67 6.54 12.63 9.61
C LEU A 67 7.11 11.63 10.61
N ILE A 68 6.67 11.67 11.87
CA ILE A 68 7.09 10.74 12.93
C ILE A 68 6.67 9.31 12.57
N SER A 69 5.54 9.15 11.88
CA SER A 69 5.08 7.84 11.39
C SER A 69 5.89 7.38 10.17
N ALA A 70 6.17 8.24 9.19
CA ALA A 70 6.76 7.83 7.93
C ALA A 70 8.30 7.81 7.92
N VAL A 71 8.95 8.84 8.41
CA VAL A 71 10.40 9.04 8.30
C VAL A 71 11.21 7.92 8.97
N PRO A 72 10.84 7.43 10.18
CA PRO A 72 11.62 6.35 10.79
C PRO A 72 11.56 5.04 10.00
N SER A 73 10.49 4.79 9.22
CA SER A 73 10.43 3.63 8.32
C SER A 73 11.55 3.63 7.25
N LEU A 74 12.09 4.81 6.93
CA LEU A 74 13.21 5.00 5.99
C LEU A 74 14.55 5.15 6.69
N LEU A 75 14.60 5.83 7.85
CA LEU A 75 15.85 6.09 8.58
C LEU A 75 16.34 4.88 9.38
N ILE A 76 15.45 4.14 10.05
CA ILE A 76 15.83 2.97 10.84
C ILE A 76 16.57 1.92 10.00
N PRO A 77 16.13 1.53 8.78
CA PRO A 77 16.85 0.52 8.00
C PRO A 77 18.17 1.03 7.40
N ILE A 78 18.42 2.35 7.40
CA ILE A 78 19.73 2.94 7.10
C ILE A 78 20.68 2.74 8.28
N LEU A 79 20.22 3.00 9.50
CA LEU A 79 21.02 2.94 10.73
C LEU A 79 21.23 1.50 11.22
N LEU A 80 20.18 0.68 11.17
CA LEU A 80 20.17 -0.72 11.60
C LEU A 80 20.18 -1.65 10.39
N VAL A 81 21.31 -1.68 9.68
CA VAL A 81 21.45 -2.47 8.46
C VAL A 81 21.35 -3.97 8.76
N GLY A 82 20.36 -4.63 8.15
CA GLY A 82 20.17 -6.06 8.21
C GLY A 82 21.40 -6.85 7.75
N LYS A 83 21.66 -8.01 8.35
CA LYS A 83 22.81 -8.85 7.99
C LYS A 83 22.87 -9.17 6.49
N ALA A 84 21.71 -9.40 5.88
CA ALA A 84 21.56 -9.66 4.44
C ALA A 84 21.89 -8.46 3.55
N ASP A 85 21.81 -7.24 4.07
CA ASP A 85 21.95 -5.99 3.33
C ASP A 85 23.32 -5.32 3.51
N ARG A 86 24.18 -5.85 4.40
CA ARG A 86 25.48 -5.23 4.75
C ARG A 86 26.43 -5.08 3.57
N SER A 87 26.42 -6.04 2.65
CA SER A 87 27.23 -6.03 1.43
C SER A 87 26.54 -5.36 0.25
N LEU A 88 25.30 -4.92 0.40
CA LEU A 88 24.50 -4.34 -0.68
C LEU A 88 24.52 -2.81 -0.63
N CYS A 89 24.63 -2.20 -1.81
CA CYS A 89 24.36 -0.78 -1.99
C CYS A 89 22.89 -0.47 -1.70
N LEU A 90 22.57 0.75 -1.27
CA LEU A 90 21.19 1.13 -0.92
C LEU A 90 20.18 0.81 -2.02
N LYS A 91 20.50 1.12 -3.28
CA LYS A 91 19.64 0.87 -4.44
C LYS A 91 19.27 -0.61 -4.64
N ASP A 92 20.08 -1.53 -4.13
CA ASP A 92 19.90 -2.97 -4.30
C ASP A 92 19.17 -3.61 -3.12
N ARG A 93 18.97 -2.86 -2.02
CA ARG A 93 18.25 -3.33 -0.84
C ARG A 93 16.76 -3.33 -1.09
N TYR A 94 16.09 -4.41 -0.71
CA TYR A 94 14.65 -4.55 -0.95
C TYR A 94 13.84 -3.44 -0.29
N TRP A 95 14.17 -3.04 0.94
CA TRP A 95 13.40 -2.01 1.64
C TRP A 95 13.38 -0.67 0.89
N VAL A 96 14.47 -0.31 0.19
CA VAL A 96 14.53 0.89 -0.66
C VAL A 96 13.60 0.76 -1.85
N LYS A 97 13.62 -0.40 -2.52
CA LYS A 97 12.75 -0.70 -3.67
C LYS A 97 11.28 -0.71 -3.26
N ALA A 98 10.95 -1.37 -2.15
CA ALA A 98 9.61 -1.42 -1.59
C ALA A 98 9.10 0.00 -1.24
N SER A 99 9.91 0.80 -0.55
CA SER A 99 9.57 2.17 -0.23
C SER A 99 9.40 3.04 -1.48
N LEU A 100 10.28 2.92 -2.48
CA LEU A 100 10.16 3.65 -3.75
C LEU A 100 8.85 3.31 -4.47
N TRP A 101 8.53 2.01 -4.58
CA TRP A 101 7.29 1.56 -5.20
C TRP A 101 6.06 2.18 -4.52
N ILE A 102 6.03 2.12 -3.19
CA ILE A 102 4.92 2.66 -2.39
C ILE A 102 4.85 4.18 -2.48
N ILE A 103 5.97 4.90 -2.45
CA ILE A 103 6.01 6.37 -2.61
C ILE A 103 5.38 6.77 -3.95
N ILE A 104 5.75 6.10 -5.04
CA ILE A 104 5.20 6.41 -6.37
C ILE A 104 3.71 6.10 -6.41
N PHE A 105 3.32 4.89 -6.01
CA PHE A 105 1.93 4.46 -6.06
C PHE A 105 1.02 5.30 -5.15
N SER A 106 1.47 5.59 -3.93
CA SER A 106 0.71 6.41 -2.97
C SER A 106 0.66 7.88 -3.39
N TYR A 107 1.72 8.42 -4.00
CA TYR A 107 1.69 9.76 -4.56
C TYR A 107 0.66 9.85 -5.68
N VAL A 108 0.63 8.87 -6.59
CA VAL A 108 -0.38 8.88 -7.66
C VAL A 108 -1.78 8.81 -7.08
N GLY A 109 -2.01 7.95 -6.08
CA GLY A 109 -3.32 7.84 -5.46
C GLY A 109 -3.76 9.06 -4.68
N ASN A 110 -2.88 9.68 -3.90
CA ASN A 110 -3.23 10.88 -3.15
C ASN A 110 -3.33 12.13 -4.05
N TYR A 111 -2.54 12.24 -5.12
CA TYR A 111 -2.51 13.44 -5.96
C TYR A 111 -3.44 13.38 -7.17
N PHE A 112 -3.45 12.29 -7.93
CA PHE A 112 -4.20 12.21 -9.20
C PHE A 112 -5.59 11.60 -9.04
N TRP A 113 -5.81 10.73 -8.04
CA TRP A 113 -7.11 10.07 -7.86
C TRP A 113 -8.10 10.85 -6.97
N THR A 114 -7.79 12.11 -6.67
CA THR A 114 -8.63 13.01 -5.86
C THR A 114 -10.04 13.17 -6.42
N HIS A 115 -10.19 13.18 -7.75
CA HIS A 115 -11.51 13.18 -8.38
C HIS A 115 -12.35 11.95 -8.00
N TYR A 116 -11.77 10.75 -8.07
CA TYR A 116 -12.47 9.53 -7.66
C TYR A 116 -12.80 9.55 -6.16
N PHE A 117 -11.89 10.07 -5.36
CA PHE A 117 -12.05 10.11 -3.91
C PHE A 117 -13.07 11.15 -3.44
N PHE A 118 -13.01 12.38 -3.94
CA PHE A 118 -13.90 13.46 -3.50
C PHE A 118 -15.22 13.48 -4.25
N THR A 119 -15.26 13.16 -5.54
CA THR A 119 -16.46 13.26 -6.37
C THR A 119 -17.20 11.94 -6.51
N VAL A 120 -16.48 10.83 -6.74
CA VAL A 120 -17.14 9.52 -6.92
C VAL A 120 -17.54 8.92 -5.58
N LEU A 121 -16.67 8.98 -4.56
CA LEU A 121 -16.95 8.48 -3.22
C LEU A 121 -17.60 9.51 -2.28
N GLY A 122 -17.48 10.80 -2.57
CA GLY A 122 -18.01 11.86 -1.71
C GLY A 122 -17.31 11.97 -0.35
N ALA A 123 -16.02 11.62 -0.30
CA ALA A 123 -15.20 11.81 0.89
C ALA A 123 -14.76 13.28 1.02
N SER A 124 -14.38 13.74 2.21
CA SER A 124 -13.77 15.06 2.41
C SER A 124 -12.94 15.15 3.68
N TYR A 125 -11.83 15.89 3.62
CA TYR A 125 -10.98 16.19 4.78
C TYR A 125 -11.20 17.61 5.29
N THR A 126 -11.57 17.73 6.57
CA THR A 126 -11.92 19.03 7.20
C THR A 126 -10.95 19.46 8.30
N PHE A 127 -9.94 18.65 8.65
CA PHE A 127 -8.97 19.01 9.69
C PHE A 127 -7.94 20.04 9.18
N PRO A 128 -7.36 20.86 10.09
CA PRO A 128 -6.29 21.79 9.78
C PRO A 128 -5.11 21.07 9.13
N SER A 129 -4.75 21.49 7.91
CA SER A 129 -3.61 20.90 7.21
C SER A 129 -3.12 21.78 6.09
N TRP A 130 -1.81 21.72 5.81
CA TRP A 130 -1.30 22.06 4.50
C TRP A 130 -1.77 21.01 3.50
N LYS A 131 -2.33 21.44 2.37
CA LYS A 131 -2.94 20.56 1.38
C LYS A 131 -2.27 20.68 0.02
N MET A 132 -2.25 19.59 -0.71
CA MET A 132 -1.85 19.50 -2.11
C MET A 132 -2.99 18.83 -2.87
N ASN A 133 -3.54 19.50 -3.88
CA ASN A 133 -4.76 19.06 -4.58
C ASN A 133 -5.91 18.69 -3.62
N ASN A 134 -6.16 19.53 -2.62
CA ASN A 134 -7.13 19.33 -1.52
C ASN A 134 -6.86 18.13 -0.59
N VAL A 135 -5.76 17.42 -0.77
CA VAL A 135 -5.35 16.30 0.09
C VAL A 135 -4.33 16.78 1.13
N PRO A 136 -4.56 16.57 2.44
CA PRO A 136 -3.62 16.93 3.51
C PRO A 136 -2.25 16.24 3.34
N HIS A 137 -1.13 16.97 3.53
CA HIS A 137 0.21 16.35 3.45
C HIS A 137 0.39 15.18 4.44
N THR A 138 -0.27 15.23 5.60
CA THR A 138 -0.27 14.13 6.57
C THR A 138 -0.78 12.82 5.98
N THR A 139 -1.78 12.85 5.09
CA THR A 139 -2.30 11.61 4.50
C THR A 139 -1.28 11.00 3.55
N PHE A 140 -0.56 11.79 2.73
CA PHE A 140 0.53 11.25 1.90
C PHE A 140 1.56 10.47 2.72
N LEU A 141 1.93 11.01 3.90
CA LEU A 141 2.89 10.39 4.81
C LEU A 141 2.33 9.14 5.50
N LEU A 142 1.10 9.20 6.02
CA LEU A 142 0.46 8.05 6.66
C LEU A 142 0.15 6.94 5.66
N THR A 143 -0.29 7.28 4.43
CA THR A 143 -0.51 6.30 3.36
C THR A 143 0.76 5.52 3.08
N HIS A 144 1.95 6.14 3.14
CA HIS A 144 3.21 5.43 2.92
C HIS A 144 3.38 4.23 3.87
N VAL A 145 3.19 4.44 5.18
CA VAL A 145 3.37 3.37 6.17
C VAL A 145 2.20 2.40 6.23
N CYS A 146 0.98 2.88 6.03
CA CYS A 146 -0.20 2.02 5.86
C CYS A 146 -0.01 1.07 4.69
N PHE A 147 0.38 1.60 3.51
CA PHE A 147 0.53 0.80 2.31
C PHE A 147 1.71 -0.16 2.43
N LEU A 148 2.85 0.23 3.01
CA LEU A 148 3.93 -0.71 3.32
C LEU A 148 3.42 -1.90 4.14
N PHE A 149 2.64 -1.64 5.20
CA PHE A 149 2.03 -2.69 6.00
C PHE A 149 1.08 -3.58 5.18
N TYR A 150 0.12 -3.00 4.45
CA TYR A 150 -0.88 -3.75 3.70
C TYR A 150 -0.25 -4.65 2.64
N HIS A 151 0.72 -4.12 1.90
CA HIS A 151 1.35 -4.85 0.80
C HIS A 151 2.31 -5.94 1.33
N VAL A 152 3.03 -5.70 2.43
CA VAL A 152 3.85 -6.74 3.06
C VAL A 152 2.98 -7.84 3.68
N ALA A 153 1.89 -7.49 4.35
CA ALA A 153 0.93 -8.47 4.87
C ALA A 153 0.31 -9.30 3.72
N SER A 154 -0.03 -8.64 2.61
CA SER A 154 -0.48 -9.30 1.39
C SER A 154 0.55 -10.27 0.83
N ASN A 155 1.82 -9.89 0.71
CA ASN A 155 2.89 -10.77 0.23
C ASN A 155 2.97 -12.07 1.03
N ILE A 156 2.92 -11.96 2.35
CA ILE A 156 3.04 -13.09 3.28
C ILE A 156 1.86 -14.04 3.13
N THR A 157 0.63 -13.51 3.05
CA THR A 157 -0.57 -14.34 2.88
C THR A 157 -0.66 -14.97 1.50
N LEU A 158 -0.28 -14.24 0.44
CA LEU A 158 -0.24 -14.77 -0.92
C LEU A 158 0.79 -15.89 -1.08
N ARG A 159 1.97 -15.75 -0.46
CA ARG A 159 2.99 -16.82 -0.45
C ARG A 159 2.49 -18.05 0.31
N ARG A 160 1.86 -17.86 1.48
CA ARG A 160 1.26 -18.96 2.23
C ARG A 160 0.19 -19.68 1.42
N LEU A 161 -0.72 -18.92 0.81
CA LEU A 161 -1.77 -19.46 -0.05
C LEU A 161 -1.17 -20.26 -1.21
N GLN A 162 -0.18 -19.69 -1.91
CA GLN A 162 0.46 -20.33 -3.05
C GLN A 162 1.09 -21.68 -2.67
N HIS A 163 1.69 -21.79 -1.49
CA HIS A 163 2.19 -23.07 -0.99
C HIS A 163 1.05 -24.03 -0.64
N SER A 164 -0.05 -23.55 -0.06
CA SER A 164 -1.21 -24.38 0.32
C SER A 164 -1.96 -24.96 -0.89
N ILE A 165 -1.88 -24.31 -2.06
CA ILE A 165 -2.56 -24.74 -3.28
C ILE A 165 -1.61 -25.29 -4.34
N ALA A 166 -0.35 -25.56 -4.00
CA ALA A 166 0.70 -25.92 -4.95
C ALA A 166 0.38 -27.18 -5.77
N ASP A 167 -0.31 -28.15 -5.15
CA ASP A 167 -0.68 -29.43 -5.78
C ASP A 167 -1.98 -29.36 -6.62
N LEU A 168 -2.68 -28.22 -6.61
CA LEU A 168 -3.93 -28.04 -7.37
C LEU A 168 -3.66 -27.72 -8.85
N PRO A 169 -4.60 -28.03 -9.76
CA PRO A 169 -4.55 -27.61 -11.15
C PRO A 169 -4.41 -26.08 -11.30
N GLY A 170 -3.70 -25.64 -12.34
CA GLY A 170 -3.38 -24.22 -12.54
C GLY A 170 -4.59 -23.28 -12.61
N SER A 171 -5.71 -23.74 -13.18
CA SER A 171 -6.97 -22.97 -13.22
C SER A 171 -7.54 -22.74 -11.81
N MET A 172 -7.53 -23.77 -10.95
CA MET A 172 -7.94 -23.65 -9.56
C MET A 172 -7.00 -22.74 -8.78
N GLN A 173 -5.68 -22.83 -9.02
CA GLN A 173 -4.73 -21.93 -8.39
C GLN A 173 -5.01 -20.46 -8.74
N LEU A 174 -5.35 -20.18 -10.00
CA LEU A 174 -5.72 -18.83 -10.44
C LEU A 174 -6.98 -18.34 -9.72
N VAL A 175 -8.01 -19.18 -9.64
CA VAL A 175 -9.27 -18.85 -8.95
C VAL A 175 -9.02 -18.56 -7.47
N PHE A 176 -8.27 -19.41 -6.76
CA PHE A 176 -7.96 -19.20 -5.34
C PHE A 176 -7.13 -17.93 -5.12
N LYS A 177 -6.13 -17.66 -5.96
CA LYS A 177 -5.33 -16.43 -5.88
C LYS A 177 -6.19 -15.19 -6.12
N ALA A 178 -7.01 -15.20 -7.18
CA ALA A 178 -7.90 -14.08 -7.49
C ALA A 178 -8.92 -13.83 -6.37
N ALA A 179 -9.55 -14.90 -5.86
CA ALA A 179 -10.50 -14.81 -4.75
C ALA A 179 -9.85 -14.27 -3.48
N TRP A 180 -8.63 -14.72 -3.15
CA TRP A 180 -7.90 -14.21 -1.99
C TRP A 180 -7.49 -12.75 -2.13
N ILE A 181 -6.98 -12.35 -3.30
CA ILE A 181 -6.65 -10.94 -3.58
C ILE A 181 -7.89 -10.08 -3.41
N LEU A 182 -9.03 -10.48 -4.00
CA LEU A 182 -10.29 -9.75 -3.89
C LEU A 182 -10.75 -9.65 -2.43
N ALA A 183 -10.77 -10.78 -1.70
CA ALA A 183 -11.21 -10.82 -0.31
C ALA A 183 -10.32 -9.97 0.61
N LEU A 184 -9.00 -10.11 0.50
CA LEU A 184 -8.05 -9.34 1.29
C LEU A 184 -8.10 -7.84 0.97
N SER A 185 -8.21 -7.50 -0.32
CA SER A 185 -8.32 -6.11 -0.77
C SER A 185 -9.56 -5.43 -0.20
N TYR A 186 -10.71 -6.11 -0.30
CA TYR A 186 -11.96 -5.61 0.27
C TYR A 186 -11.88 -5.51 1.80
N PHE A 187 -11.32 -6.52 2.46
CA PHE A 187 -11.15 -6.52 3.91
C PHE A 187 -10.30 -5.34 4.39
N ILE A 188 -9.16 -5.07 3.76
CA ILE A 188 -8.29 -3.93 4.11
C ILE A 188 -9.00 -2.60 3.84
N ALA A 189 -9.62 -2.42 2.67
CA ALA A 189 -10.34 -1.21 2.32
C ALA A 189 -11.51 -0.92 3.29
N TYR A 190 -12.23 -1.96 3.69
CA TYR A 190 -13.32 -1.87 4.65
C TYR A 190 -12.81 -1.53 6.06
N LEU A 191 -11.75 -2.18 6.53
CA LEU A 191 -11.14 -1.86 7.83
C LEU A 191 -10.61 -0.44 7.89
N GLU A 192 -10.00 0.06 6.81
CA GLU A 192 -9.55 1.44 6.73
C GLU A 192 -10.74 2.41 6.80
N THR A 193 -11.81 2.12 6.05
CA THR A 193 -13.04 2.92 6.11
C THR A 193 -13.63 2.95 7.53
N LEU A 194 -13.66 1.82 8.23
CA LEU A 194 -14.09 1.74 9.63
C LEU A 194 -13.13 2.44 10.61
N ALA A 195 -11.82 2.36 10.38
CA ALA A 195 -10.84 3.00 11.25
C ALA A 195 -10.99 4.52 11.18
N ILE A 196 -11.15 5.07 9.97
CA ILE A 196 -11.24 6.51 9.78
C ILE A 196 -12.67 7.04 10.01
N SER A 197 -13.72 6.22 9.95
CA SER A 197 -15.09 6.67 10.28
C SER A 197 -15.24 7.19 11.71
N ASN A 198 -14.35 6.78 12.63
CA ASN A 198 -14.31 7.28 14.00
C ASN A 198 -13.59 8.63 14.13
N PHE A 199 -12.96 9.12 13.05
CA PHE A 199 -12.28 10.41 13.00
C PHE A 199 -13.23 11.48 12.44
N PRO A 200 -13.67 12.46 13.25
CA PRO A 200 -14.75 13.37 12.88
C PRO A 200 -14.41 14.34 11.75
N TYR A 201 -13.13 14.49 11.42
CA TYR A 201 -12.65 15.40 10.37
C TYR A 201 -12.41 14.71 9.02
N TYR A 202 -12.91 13.47 8.89
CA TYR A 202 -13.00 12.77 7.62
C TYR A 202 -14.43 12.28 7.44
N SER A 203 -15.16 12.93 6.55
CA SER A 203 -16.61 12.71 6.38
C SER A 203 -16.92 12.14 5.01
N PHE A 204 -17.97 11.32 4.96
CA PHE A 204 -18.60 10.85 3.73
C PHE A 204 -19.99 11.44 3.62
N VAL A 205 -20.39 11.82 2.41
CA VAL A 205 -21.77 12.28 2.13
C VAL A 205 -22.79 11.16 2.43
N ASP A 206 -22.50 9.92 2.02
CA ASP A 206 -23.29 8.74 2.34
C ASP A 206 -22.40 7.62 2.93
N GLN A 207 -22.39 7.54 4.25
CA GLN A 207 -21.60 6.52 4.97
C GLN A 207 -22.07 5.09 4.66
N ALA A 208 -23.39 4.87 4.51
CA ALA A 208 -23.92 3.53 4.27
C ALA A 208 -23.50 3.01 2.89
N SER A 209 -23.54 3.87 1.87
CA SER A 209 -23.04 3.55 0.54
C SER A 209 -21.52 3.41 0.52
N MET A 210 -20.78 4.20 1.30
CA MET A 210 -19.34 4.04 1.44
C MET A 210 -18.96 2.67 2.02
N TYR A 211 -19.63 2.18 3.05
CA TYR A 211 -19.35 0.86 3.62
C TYR A 211 -19.70 -0.29 2.66
N LYS A 212 -20.78 -0.17 1.89
CA LYS A 212 -21.26 -1.25 1.00
C LYS A 212 -20.52 -1.29 -0.34
N ILE A 213 -20.42 -0.15 -1.00
CA ILE A 213 -19.95 -0.03 -2.39
C ILE A 213 -18.63 0.73 -2.46
N GLY A 214 -18.49 1.80 -1.67
CA GLY A 214 -17.27 2.61 -1.65
C GLY A 214 -16.03 1.84 -1.22
N SER A 215 -16.17 0.92 -0.27
CA SER A 215 -15.08 0.02 0.16
C SER A 215 -14.65 -0.92 -0.97
N LEU A 216 -15.57 -1.37 -1.83
CA LEU A 216 -15.23 -2.17 -3.01
C LEU A 216 -14.54 -1.33 -4.08
N PHE A 217 -15.01 -0.10 -4.31
CA PHE A 217 -14.35 0.84 -5.22
C PHE A 217 -12.92 1.15 -4.75
N TYR A 218 -12.73 1.39 -3.45
CA TYR A 218 -11.40 1.60 -2.88
C TYR A 218 -10.53 0.33 -2.94
N ALA A 219 -11.13 -0.86 -2.76
CA ALA A 219 -10.42 -2.14 -2.89
C ALA A 219 -9.77 -2.34 -4.26
N ILE A 220 -10.22 -1.67 -5.33
CA ILE A 220 -9.59 -1.71 -6.67
C ILE A 220 -8.10 -1.37 -6.60
N TYR A 221 -7.71 -0.47 -5.69
CA TYR A 221 -6.33 -0.05 -5.49
C TYR A 221 -5.48 -1.28 -5.16
N PHE A 222 -5.97 -2.06 -4.21
CA PHE A 222 -5.31 -3.25 -3.66
C PHE A 222 -5.43 -4.48 -4.55
N ILE A 223 -6.55 -4.63 -5.27
CA ILE A 223 -6.75 -5.74 -6.23
C ILE A 223 -5.61 -5.76 -7.25
N VAL A 224 -5.19 -4.58 -7.71
CA VAL A 224 -4.08 -4.43 -8.64
C VAL A 224 -2.74 -4.38 -7.90
N SER A 225 -2.62 -3.56 -6.85
CA SER A 225 -1.32 -3.27 -6.26
C SER A 225 -0.69 -4.44 -5.51
N PHE A 226 -1.49 -5.32 -4.89
CA PHE A 226 -0.99 -6.49 -4.16
C PHE A 226 -0.20 -7.46 -5.05
N PRO A 227 -0.76 -8.01 -6.16
CA PRO A 227 0.01 -8.90 -7.03
C PRO A 227 1.13 -8.18 -7.80
N MET A 228 1.05 -6.85 -7.98
CA MET A 228 2.12 -6.04 -8.56
C MET A 228 3.32 -5.96 -7.61
N PHE A 229 3.09 -5.48 -6.39
CA PHE A 229 4.11 -5.30 -5.35
C PHE A 229 4.78 -6.62 -4.93
N LEU A 230 4.03 -7.73 -4.92
CA LEU A 230 4.60 -9.05 -4.61
C LEU A 230 5.79 -9.39 -5.49
N ARG A 231 5.86 -8.90 -6.75
CA ARG A 231 6.91 -9.29 -7.69
C ARG A 231 8.30 -8.75 -7.36
N ILE A 232 8.40 -7.65 -6.63
CA ILE A 232 9.68 -6.99 -6.31
C ILE A 232 10.59 -8.01 -5.63
N ASP A 233 11.72 -8.35 -6.26
CA ASP A 233 12.74 -9.29 -5.75
C ASP A 233 12.20 -10.63 -5.24
N GLU A 234 11.07 -11.10 -5.78
CA GLU A 234 10.41 -12.34 -5.32
C GLU A 234 11.10 -13.60 -5.85
N LYS A 235 11.46 -13.59 -7.13
CA LYS A 235 12.07 -14.73 -7.81
C LYS A 235 13.59 -14.72 -7.60
N PRO A 236 14.19 -15.82 -7.11
CA PRO A 236 15.64 -15.94 -7.05
C PRO A 236 16.26 -15.71 -8.44
N GLY A 237 17.26 -14.84 -8.52
CA GLY A 237 17.94 -14.50 -9.77
C GLY A 237 17.28 -13.41 -10.63
N ASP A 238 16.07 -12.95 -10.28
CA ASP A 238 15.40 -11.81 -10.94
C ASP A 238 15.28 -10.62 -9.96
N LEU A 239 16.42 -10.03 -9.62
CA LEU A 239 16.46 -8.84 -8.77
C LEU A 239 16.19 -7.59 -9.61
N TRP A 240 15.31 -6.74 -9.12
CA TRP A 240 14.87 -5.54 -9.82
C TRP A 240 15.82 -4.38 -9.54
N ASP A 241 16.04 -3.52 -10.52
CA ASP A 241 16.67 -2.22 -10.33
C ASP A 241 15.61 -1.14 -10.03
N LEU A 242 16.05 0.04 -9.58
CA LEU A 242 15.12 1.13 -9.23
C LEU A 242 14.25 1.61 -10.42
N PRO A 243 14.77 1.72 -11.66
CA PRO A 243 13.94 2.06 -12.80
C PRO A 243 12.80 1.05 -13.05
N ARG A 244 13.07 -0.25 -13.00
CA ARG A 244 12.01 -1.26 -13.14
C ARG A 244 10.97 -1.15 -12.05
N VAL A 245 11.38 -0.93 -10.80
CA VAL A 245 10.47 -0.71 -9.66
C VAL A 245 9.57 0.51 -9.90
N ALA A 246 10.14 1.62 -10.37
CA ALA A 246 9.39 2.85 -10.63
C ALA A 246 8.39 2.69 -11.78
N ILE A 247 8.82 2.06 -12.89
CA ILE A 247 7.96 1.79 -14.04
C ILE A 247 6.82 0.84 -13.66
N ASP A 248 7.10 -0.21 -12.88
CA ASP A 248 6.09 -1.16 -12.41
C ASP A 248 5.05 -0.49 -11.50
N ALA A 249 5.48 0.40 -10.59
CA ALA A 249 4.58 1.18 -9.73
C ALA A 249 3.67 2.12 -10.55
N LEU A 250 4.23 2.82 -11.55
CA LEU A 250 3.46 3.67 -12.47
C LEU A 250 2.48 2.83 -13.32
N GLY A 251 2.90 1.67 -13.79
CA GLY A 251 2.04 0.74 -14.53
C GLY A 251 0.88 0.23 -13.69
N ALA A 252 1.14 -0.14 -12.42
CA ALA A 252 0.09 -0.50 -11.47
C ALA A 252 -0.89 0.65 -11.24
N ALA A 253 -0.38 1.88 -11.05
CA ALA A 253 -1.21 3.06 -10.86
C ALA A 253 -2.06 3.36 -12.10
N MET A 254 -1.51 3.25 -13.31
CA MET A 254 -2.28 3.45 -14.54
C MET A 254 -3.38 2.40 -14.70
N LEU A 255 -3.10 1.13 -14.37
CA LEU A 255 -4.11 0.08 -14.41
C LEU A 255 -5.25 0.32 -13.41
N VAL A 256 -4.93 0.74 -12.18
CA VAL A 256 -5.94 1.18 -11.20
C VAL A 256 -6.77 2.33 -11.79
N THR A 257 -6.12 3.35 -12.33
CA THR A 257 -6.78 4.51 -12.94
C THR A 257 -7.79 4.10 -14.00
N ILE A 258 -7.41 3.18 -14.91
CA ILE A 258 -8.31 2.68 -15.95
C ILE A 258 -9.53 1.99 -15.34
N ILE A 259 -9.35 1.14 -14.33
CA ILE A 259 -10.47 0.41 -13.70
C ILE A 259 -11.39 1.37 -12.94
N LEU A 260 -10.83 2.35 -12.21
CA LEU A 260 -11.61 3.40 -11.54
C LEU A 260 -12.41 4.23 -12.56
N ASP A 261 -11.82 4.51 -13.72
CA ASP A 261 -12.49 5.29 -14.76
C ASP A 261 -13.62 4.53 -15.43
N LEU A 262 -13.41 3.24 -15.72
CA LEU A 262 -14.47 2.35 -16.21
C LEU A 262 -15.62 2.29 -15.20
N TRP A 263 -15.32 2.15 -13.91
CA TRP A 263 -16.35 2.19 -12.87
C TRP A 263 -17.11 3.52 -12.91
N ARG A 264 -16.39 4.65 -12.91
CA ARG A 264 -17.00 6.00 -12.99
C ARG A 264 -17.93 6.13 -14.19
N ILE A 265 -17.52 5.65 -15.37
CA ILE A 265 -18.28 5.79 -16.62
C ILE A 265 -19.51 4.87 -16.63
N PHE A 266 -19.37 3.61 -16.22
CA PHE A 266 -20.42 2.61 -16.37
C PHE A 266 -21.36 2.49 -15.16
N LEU A 267 -20.85 2.73 -13.94
CA LEU A 267 -21.62 2.59 -12.70
C LEU A 267 -21.91 3.94 -12.05
N GLY A 268 -21.08 4.96 -12.28
CA GLY A 268 -21.28 6.31 -11.75
C GLY A 268 -20.81 6.49 -10.30
N PRO A 269 -21.02 7.71 -9.73
CA PRO A 269 -20.73 8.01 -8.34
C PRO A 269 -21.69 7.30 -7.38
N ILE A 270 -21.19 6.98 -6.19
CA ILE A 270 -22.02 6.35 -5.12
C ILE A 270 -22.79 7.38 -4.30
N VAL A 271 -22.58 8.66 -4.57
CA VAL A 271 -23.26 9.78 -3.93
C VAL A 271 -24.19 10.48 -4.94
N PRO A 272 -25.31 11.07 -4.49
CA PRO A 272 -26.17 11.85 -5.37
C PRO A 272 -25.35 12.95 -6.03
N VAL A 273 -25.33 12.97 -7.36
CA VAL A 273 -24.74 14.11 -8.09
C VAL A 273 -25.64 15.29 -7.79
N VAL A 274 -25.14 16.25 -7.01
CA VAL A 274 -25.79 17.55 -6.94
C VAL A 274 -25.75 18.09 -8.36
N GLU A 275 -26.91 18.20 -9.01
CA GLU A 275 -27.04 18.90 -10.29
C GLU A 275 -26.53 20.32 -10.09
N MET A 276 -25.24 20.56 -10.38
CA MET A 276 -24.74 21.91 -10.52
C MET A 276 -25.41 22.48 -11.76
N LYS A 277 -26.52 23.19 -11.54
CA LYS A 277 -27.06 24.14 -12.50
C LYS A 277 -25.90 25.02 -12.99
N GLN A 278 -25.81 25.09 -14.31
CA GLN A 278 -24.98 25.97 -15.14
C GLN A 278 -23.53 25.54 -15.37
N CYS A 279 -23.31 25.07 -16.60
CA CYS A 279 -22.02 25.06 -17.28
C CYS A 279 -21.31 26.41 -17.10
N VAL A 280 -20.29 26.45 -16.26
CA VAL A 280 -19.23 27.45 -16.43
C VAL A 280 -18.32 26.90 -17.52
N GLN A 281 -18.17 27.67 -18.60
CA GLN A 281 -17.29 27.37 -19.73
C GLN A 281 -15.90 26.92 -19.21
N PRO A 282 -15.31 25.84 -19.76
CA PRO A 282 -13.98 25.42 -19.36
C PRO A 282 -12.96 26.43 -19.90
N GLY A 283 -12.62 27.43 -19.08
CA GLY A 283 -11.36 28.14 -19.22
C GLY A 283 -10.21 27.18 -18.92
N LEU A 284 -9.13 27.26 -19.69
CA LEU A 284 -7.92 26.47 -19.46
C LEU A 284 -7.46 26.62 -18.00
N ALA A 285 -7.25 25.49 -17.32
CA ALA A 285 -6.96 25.35 -15.88
C ALA A 285 -5.71 26.09 -15.34
N TRP A 286 -5.02 26.86 -16.19
CA TRP A 286 -3.78 27.56 -15.87
C TRP A 286 -3.92 29.09 -15.82
N PHE A 287 -5.11 29.64 -16.11
CA PHE A 287 -5.36 31.09 -16.11
C PHE A 287 -6.53 31.52 -15.21
N SER A 288 -6.71 30.85 -14.09
CA SER A 288 -7.66 31.27 -13.04
C SER A 288 -7.05 31.13 -11.67
#